data_AF-A0A7R9UT85-F1
#
_entry.id   AF-A0A7R9UT85-F1
#
_cell.length_a   1.000
_cell.length_b   1.000
_cell.length_c   1.000
_cell.angle_alpha   90.00
_cell.angle_beta   90.00
_cell.angle_gamma   90.00
#
_symmetry.space_group_name_H-M   'P 1'
#
loop_
_entity.id
_entity.type
_entity.pdbx_description
1 polymer ?
#
loop_
_entity_poly.entity_id
_entity_poly.type
_entity_poly.pdbx_seq_one_letter_code
_entity_poly.pdbx_strand_id
1 'polypeptide(L)'
;DASNLLKPPLARGELSCVGATTTAEYRTIERDAALARRFQAVLVEEPSVEATITILRGIAPKYQAHHGLRITDGALVAAATLASRYLTERKLPDSAIDLVDEAASRLRLQRESKPEELFELDRQILVAQIELEALRRESDPSSEARRGVLEAELREKGARADELSK
;
A
#
# COMPACT_ATOMS: atom_id res chain seq x y z
N ASP A 1 -26.34 -25.43 15.77
CA ASP A 1 -26.13 -26.38 16.89
C ASP A 1 -24.79 -26.37 17.60
N ALA A 2 -23.73 -25.70 17.11
CA ALA A 2 -22.45 -25.60 17.84
C ALA A 2 -22.56 -24.93 19.23
N SER A 3 -23.49 -23.97 19.41
CA SER A 3 -23.73 -23.28 20.68
C SER A 3 -24.08 -24.23 21.84
N ASN A 4 -24.84 -25.30 21.57
CA ASN A 4 -25.24 -26.26 22.61
C ASN A 4 -24.06 -27.10 23.13
N LEU A 5 -23.00 -27.26 22.32
CA LEU A 5 -21.78 -27.95 22.73
C LEU A 5 -20.91 -27.08 23.67
N LEU A 6 -21.00 -25.76 23.55
CA LEU A 6 -20.20 -24.82 24.34
C LEU A 6 -20.79 -24.54 25.73
N LYS A 7 -22.12 -24.65 25.89
CA LYS A 7 -22.81 -24.32 27.15
C LYS A 7 -22.31 -25.16 28.34
N PRO A 8 -22.20 -26.50 28.29
CA PRO A 8 -21.77 -27.27 29.45
C PRO A 8 -20.32 -26.98 29.91
N PRO A 9 -19.31 -26.93 29.01
CA PRO A 9 -17.95 -26.54 29.40
C PRO A 9 -17.84 -25.11 29.96
N LEU A 10 -18.54 -24.14 29.37
CA LEU A 10 -18.61 -22.76 29.90
C LEU A 10 -19.28 -22.71 31.27
N ALA A 11 -20.30 -23.55 31.49
CA ALA A 11 -21.01 -23.60 32.76
C ALA A 11 -20.13 -24.15 33.90
N ARG A 12 -19.33 -25.18 33.60
CA ARG A 12 -18.39 -25.83 34.52
C ARG A 12 -17.07 -25.08 34.70
N GLY A 13 -16.78 -24.10 33.85
CA GLY A 13 -15.52 -23.35 33.86
C GLY A 13 -14.34 -24.11 33.24
N GLU A 14 -14.61 -25.20 32.51
CA GLU A 14 -13.60 -26.01 31.80
C GLU A 14 -13.13 -25.35 30.51
N LEU A 15 -13.89 -24.38 30.01
CA LEU A 15 -13.58 -23.61 28.80
C LEU A 15 -13.44 -22.13 29.14
N SER A 16 -12.27 -21.57 28.82
CA SER A 16 -12.03 -20.12 28.78
C SER A 16 -11.90 -19.69 27.32
N CYS A 17 -12.68 -18.70 26.90
CA CYS A 17 -12.62 -18.17 25.54
C CYS A 17 -12.84 -16.65 25.52
N VAL A 18 -12.37 -16.02 24.45
CA VAL A 18 -12.61 -14.61 24.14
C VAL A 18 -13.30 -14.57 22.78
N GLY A 19 -14.46 -13.92 22.72
CA GLY A 19 -15.17 -13.67 21.46
C GLY A 19 -14.86 -12.28 20.93
N ALA A 20 -14.77 -12.13 19.62
CA ALA A 20 -14.68 -10.84 18.92
C ALA A 20 -15.76 -10.81 17.85
N THR A 21 -16.71 -9.88 17.97
CA THR A 21 -17.90 -9.79 17.12
C THR A 21 -18.45 -8.37 17.17
N THR A 22 -19.31 -8.02 16.22
CA THR A 22 -19.98 -6.71 16.23
C THR A 22 -21.06 -6.64 17.30
N THR A 23 -21.44 -5.43 17.73
CA THR A 23 -22.56 -5.23 18.66
C THR A 23 -23.87 -5.79 18.12
N ALA A 24 -24.07 -5.76 16.80
CA ALA A 24 -25.26 -6.30 16.15
C ALA A 24 -25.35 -7.83 16.27
N GLU A 25 -24.23 -8.51 16.03
CA GLU A 25 -24.12 -9.96 16.20
C GLU A 25 -24.17 -10.37 17.67
N TYR A 26 -23.54 -9.62 18.57
CA TYR A 26 -23.55 -9.90 20.01
C TYR A 26 -24.99 -9.90 20.57
N ARG A 27 -25.88 -9.02 20.09
CA ARG A 27 -27.30 -9.03 20.47
C ARG A 27 -28.01 -10.35 20.18
N THR A 28 -27.52 -11.16 19.24
CA THR A 28 -28.07 -12.50 18.99
C THR A 28 -27.65 -13.50 20.07
N ILE A 29 -26.46 -13.32 20.64
CA ILE A 29 -25.92 -14.13 21.75
C ILE A 29 -26.61 -13.75 23.06
N GLU A 30 -26.88 -12.47 23.30
CA GLU A 30 -27.59 -11.98 24.49
C GLU A 30 -29.01 -12.55 24.64
N ARG A 31 -29.64 -12.96 23.53
CA ARG A 31 -30.96 -13.62 23.55
C ARG A 31 -30.90 -15.01 24.21
N ASP A 32 -29.74 -15.65 24.26
CA ASP A 32 -29.55 -16.93 24.93
C ASP A 32 -29.14 -16.73 26.40
N ALA A 33 -30.07 -16.96 27.32
CA ALA A 33 -29.87 -16.76 28.74
C ALA A 33 -28.69 -17.57 29.34
N ALA A 34 -28.33 -18.71 28.75
CA ALA A 34 -27.20 -19.51 29.24
C ALA A 34 -25.86 -18.86 28.89
N LEU A 35 -25.76 -18.23 27.71
CA LEU A 35 -24.55 -17.55 27.25
C LEU A 35 -24.45 -16.13 27.83
N ALA A 36 -25.56 -15.40 27.90
CA ALA A 36 -25.60 -14.03 28.42
C ALA A 36 -25.07 -13.89 29.87
N ARG A 37 -25.21 -14.95 30.69
CA ARG A 37 -24.68 -14.97 32.07
C ARG A 37 -23.19 -15.33 32.16
N ARG A 38 -22.58 -15.73 31.04
CA ARG A 38 -21.20 -16.23 30.98
C ARG A 38 -20.28 -15.33 30.15
N PHE A 39 -20.84 -14.48 29.30
CA PHE A 39 -20.10 -13.45 28.59
C PHE A 39 -20.28 -12.09 29.25
N GLN A 40 -19.17 -11.38 29.40
CA GLN A 40 -19.15 -9.96 29.71
C GLN A 40 -18.81 -9.20 28.43
N ALA A 41 -19.68 -8.28 28.02
CA ALA A 41 -19.38 -7.40 26.89
C ALA A 41 -18.28 -6.42 27.29
N VAL A 42 -17.22 -6.36 26.48
CA VAL A 42 -16.19 -5.32 26.53
C VAL A 42 -16.30 -4.55 25.22
N LEU A 43 -16.82 -3.32 25.29
CA LEU A 43 -17.00 -2.49 24.11
C LEU A 43 -15.63 -1.92 23.69
N VAL A 44 -15.23 -2.19 22.46
CA VAL A 44 -14.04 -1.62 21.85
C VAL A 44 -14.50 -0.63 20.79
N GLU A 45 -14.29 0.65 21.06
CA GLU A 45 -14.67 1.73 20.15
C GLU A 45 -13.55 2.03 19.15
N GLU A 46 -13.94 2.71 18.06
CA GLU A 46 -12.98 3.27 17.11
C GLU A 46 -12.05 4.27 17.85
N PRO A 47 -10.72 4.14 17.72
CA PRO A 47 -9.79 5.07 18.36
C PRO A 47 -9.89 6.46 17.74
N SER A 48 -9.56 7.48 18.54
CA SER A 48 -9.38 8.84 18.02
C SER A 48 -8.22 8.92 17.03
N VAL A 49 -8.15 10.02 16.28
CA VAL A 49 -7.01 10.29 15.38
C VAL A 49 -5.70 10.30 16.18
N GLU A 50 -5.65 10.94 17.35
CA GLU A 50 -4.47 10.98 18.22
C GLU A 50 -4.05 9.60 18.73
N ALA A 51 -5.02 8.78 19.13
CA ALA A 51 -4.78 7.40 19.55
C ALA A 51 -4.25 6.57 18.38
N THR A 52 -4.79 6.76 17.18
CA THR A 52 -4.32 6.11 15.95
C THR A 52 -2.88 6.50 15.62
N ILE A 53 -2.51 7.77 15.74
CA ILE A 53 -1.12 8.21 15.54
C ILE A 53 -0.19 7.48 16.51
N THR A 54 -0.61 7.30 17.76
CA THR A 54 0.18 6.57 18.77
C THR A 54 0.32 5.10 18.43
N ILE A 55 -0.76 4.45 17.98
CA ILE A 55 -0.74 3.06 17.50
C ILE A 55 0.20 2.92 16.30
N LEU A 56 0.08 3.81 15.31
CA LEU A 56 0.93 3.85 14.13
C LEU A 56 2.42 3.99 14.50
N ARG A 57 2.76 4.89 15.43
CA ARG A 57 4.13 5.04 15.94
C ARG A 57 4.66 3.74 16.58
N GLY A 58 3.81 3.02 17.31
CA GLY A 58 4.16 1.74 17.94
C GLY A 58 4.46 0.63 16.93
N ILE A 59 3.72 0.57 15.82
CA ILE A 59 3.90 -0.48 14.80
C ILE A 59 4.87 -0.08 13.69
N ALA A 60 5.17 1.22 13.50
CA ALA A 60 6.01 1.73 12.43
C ALA A 60 7.36 1.01 12.30
N PRO A 61 8.11 0.67 13.37
CA PRO A 61 9.37 -0.08 13.24
C PRO A 61 9.21 -1.42 12.50
N LYS A 62 8.09 -2.12 12.69
CA LYS A 62 7.81 -3.39 12.02
C LYS A 62 7.57 -3.20 10.52
N TYR A 63 6.79 -2.18 10.15
CA TYR A 63 6.51 -1.86 8.74
C TYR A 63 7.75 -1.35 8.01
N GLN A 64 8.55 -0.52 8.66
CA GLN A 64 9.83 -0.06 8.13
C GLN A 64 10.77 -1.22 7.82
N ALA A 65 10.89 -2.19 8.75
CA ALA A 65 11.71 -3.38 8.55
C ALA A 65 11.17 -4.26 7.40
N HIS A 66 9.84 -4.43 7.32
CA HIS A 66 9.21 -5.23 6.26
C HIS A 66 9.40 -4.63 4.86
N HIS A 67 9.26 -3.31 4.74
CA HIS A 67 9.33 -2.59 3.46
C HIS A 67 10.73 -2.08 3.10
N GLY A 68 11.70 -2.13 4.00
CA GLY A 68 13.07 -1.66 3.76
C GLY A 68 13.16 -0.14 3.55
N LEU A 69 12.29 0.62 4.22
CA LEU A 69 12.20 2.08 4.10
C LEU A 69 11.98 2.73 5.45
N ARG A 70 12.17 4.04 5.50
CA ARG A 70 11.88 4.86 6.68
C ARG A 70 10.52 5.54 6.51
N ILE A 71 9.68 5.46 7.54
CA ILE A 71 8.40 6.16 7.61
C ILE A 71 8.58 7.37 8.52
N THR A 72 8.30 8.57 8.01
CA THR A 72 8.43 9.80 8.80
C THR A 72 7.24 9.96 9.74
N ASP A 73 7.44 10.62 10.88
CA ASP A 73 6.33 10.89 11.81
C ASP A 73 5.21 11.71 11.13
N GLY A 74 5.59 12.67 10.28
CA GLY A 74 4.63 13.42 9.47
C GLY A 74 3.78 12.56 8.53
N ALA A 75 4.33 11.46 7.99
CA ALA A 75 3.55 10.51 7.19
C ALA A 75 2.53 9.74 8.03
N LEU A 76 2.86 9.39 9.28
CA LEU A 76 1.93 8.73 10.20
C LEU A 76 0.77 9.66 10.59
N VAL A 77 1.09 10.93 10.89
CA VAL A 77 0.10 11.97 11.19
C VAL A 77 -0.83 12.20 10.00
N ALA A 78 -0.25 12.33 8.80
CA ALA A 78 -1.01 12.49 7.56
C ALA A 78 -1.91 11.28 7.31
N ALA A 79 -1.40 10.06 7.48
CA ALA A 79 -2.17 8.85 7.27
C ALA A 79 -3.40 8.77 8.19
N ALA A 80 -3.23 8.98 9.50
CA ALA A 80 -4.34 8.98 10.44
C ALA A 80 -5.38 10.08 10.12
N THR A 81 -4.91 11.29 9.81
CA THR A 81 -5.79 12.44 9.54
C THR A 81 -6.58 12.26 8.24
N LEU A 82 -5.92 11.84 7.17
CA LEU A 82 -6.54 11.66 5.85
C LEU A 82 -7.45 10.44 5.84
N ALA A 83 -7.04 9.33 6.46
CA ALA A 83 -7.88 8.14 6.58
C ALA A 83 -9.18 8.44 7.34
N SER A 84 -9.08 9.13 8.49
CA SER A 84 -10.25 9.55 9.26
C SER A 84 -11.22 10.43 8.47
N ARG A 85 -10.68 11.32 7.63
CA ARG A 85 -11.48 12.31 6.91
C ARG A 85 -12.10 11.78 5.62
N TYR A 86 -11.39 10.93 4.89
CA TYR A 86 -11.75 10.57 3.51
C TYR A 86 -12.14 9.09 3.33
N LEU A 87 -11.71 8.20 4.23
CA LEU A 87 -12.04 6.77 4.16
C LEU A 87 -13.22 6.42 5.06
N THR A 88 -14.38 7.05 4.81
CA THR A 88 -15.55 6.98 5.71
C THR A 88 -16.20 5.60 5.83
N GLU A 89 -15.96 4.70 4.88
CA GLU A 89 -16.46 3.32 4.92
C GLU A 89 -15.62 2.38 5.80
N ARG A 90 -14.40 2.81 6.16
CA ARG A 90 -13.49 2.05 7.00
C ARG A 90 -13.26 2.77 8.32
N LYS A 91 -12.77 2.01 9.30
CA LYS A 91 -12.61 2.49 10.68
C LYS A 91 -11.14 2.60 11.03
N LEU A 92 -10.81 3.60 11.84
CA LEU A 92 -9.51 3.64 12.50
C LEU A 92 -9.36 2.44 13.46
N PRO A 93 -8.13 1.97 13.73
CA PRO A 93 -6.87 2.42 13.15
C PRO A 93 -6.56 1.74 11.79
N ASP A 94 -7.33 0.72 11.42
CA ASP A 94 -7.12 -0.17 10.26
C ASP A 94 -6.94 0.60 8.95
N SER A 95 -7.84 1.55 8.65
CA SER A 95 -7.75 2.36 7.42
C SER A 95 -6.48 3.19 7.32
N ALA A 96 -5.91 3.65 8.44
CA ALA A 96 -4.66 4.38 8.45
C ALA A 96 -3.43 3.46 8.33
N ILE A 97 -3.51 2.25 8.90
CA ILE A 97 -2.49 1.22 8.74
C ILE A 97 -2.38 0.81 7.28
N ASP A 98 -3.52 0.53 6.64
CA ASP A 98 -3.59 0.17 5.22
C ASP A 98 -2.99 1.27 4.33
N LEU A 99 -3.30 2.55 4.61
CA LEU A 99 -2.73 3.67 3.85
C LEU A 99 -1.20 3.72 3.95
N VAL A 100 -0.65 3.50 5.16
CA VAL A 100 0.80 3.46 5.38
C VAL A 100 1.42 2.27 4.64
N ASP A 101 0.78 1.10 4.72
CA ASP A 101 1.27 -0.13 4.09
C ASP A 101 1.27 -0.04 2.56
N GLU A 102 0.19 0.51 1.98
CA GLU A 102 0.07 0.72 0.53
C GLU A 102 1.09 1.74 0.03
N ALA A 103 1.26 2.86 0.74
CA ALA A 103 2.26 3.87 0.40
C ALA A 103 3.69 3.31 0.49
N ALA A 104 3.97 2.51 1.52
CA ALA A 104 5.25 1.85 1.71
C ALA A 104 5.53 0.83 0.60
N SER A 105 4.54 -0.01 0.27
CA SER A 105 4.61 -0.99 -0.82
C SER A 105 4.88 -0.31 -2.16
N ARG A 106 4.17 0.80 -2.44
CA ARG A 106 4.35 1.59 -3.67
C ARG A 106 5.75 2.19 -3.76
N LEU A 107 6.26 2.77 -2.68
CA LEU A 107 7.60 3.35 -2.66
C LEU A 107 8.69 2.29 -2.83
N ARG A 108 8.51 1.11 -2.24
CA ARG A 108 9.42 -0.02 -2.42
C ARG A 108 9.49 -0.45 -3.89
N LEU A 109 8.33 -0.64 -4.54
CA LEU A 109 8.27 -0.97 -5.97
C LEU A 109 8.95 0.10 -6.83
N GLN A 110 8.74 1.39 -6.52
CA GLN A 110 9.40 2.49 -7.23
C GLN A 110 10.93 2.45 -7.08
N ARG A 111 11.46 2.08 -5.91
CA ARG A 111 12.91 1.93 -5.70
C ARG A 111 13.51 0.73 -6.44
N GLU A 112 12.74 -0.34 -6.61
CA GLU A 112 13.16 -1.52 -7.39
C GLU A 112 13.04 -1.27 -8.91
N SER A 113 12.33 -0.21 -9.32
CA SER A 113 12.09 0.15 -10.71
C SER A 113 13.15 1.11 -11.24
N LYS A 114 13.35 1.14 -12.57
CA LYS A 114 14.09 2.24 -13.21
C LYS A 114 13.38 3.58 -12.93
N PRO A 115 14.12 4.68 -12.73
CA PRO A 115 13.54 6.02 -12.66
C PRO A 115 12.63 6.28 -13.87
N GLU A 116 11.48 6.91 -13.64
CA GLU A 116 10.50 7.18 -14.70
C GLU A 116 11.11 8.03 -15.83
N GLU A 117 11.96 8.99 -15.48
CA GLU A 117 12.72 9.79 -16.45
C GLU A 117 13.63 8.93 -17.34
N LEU A 118 14.26 7.91 -16.77
CA LEU A 118 15.11 6.97 -17.52
C LEU A 118 14.24 6.05 -18.40
N PHE A 119 13.09 5.61 -17.90
CA PHE A 119 12.15 4.78 -18.68
C PHE A 119 11.61 5.53 -19.90
N GLU A 120 11.22 6.80 -19.74
CA GLU A 120 10.78 7.65 -20.86
C GLU A 120 11.90 7.90 -21.87
N LEU A 121 13.13 8.09 -21.38
CA LEU A 121 14.29 8.30 -22.24
C LEU A 121 14.64 7.03 -23.03
N ASP A 122 14.62 5.85 -22.38
CA ASP A 122 14.78 4.54 -23.03
C ASP A 122 13.74 4.35 -24.15
N ARG A 123 12.48 4.73 -23.88
CA ARG A 123 11.40 4.67 -24.88
C ARG A 123 11.65 5.59 -26.08
N GLN A 124 12.11 6.82 -25.84
CA GLN A 124 12.43 7.76 -26.91
C GLN A 124 13.63 7.30 -27.76
N ILE A 125 14.65 6.71 -27.11
CA ILE A 125 15.80 6.12 -27.78
C ILE A 125 15.34 4.96 -28.67
N LEU A 126 14.51 4.06 -28.16
CA LEU A 126 13.97 2.93 -28.92
C LEU A 126 13.22 3.39 -30.18
N VAL A 127 12.34 4.39 -30.05
CA VAL A 127 11.59 4.92 -31.20
C VAL A 127 12.53 5.52 -32.24
N ALA A 128 13.52 6.31 -31.82
CA ALA A 128 14.49 6.91 -32.73
C ALA A 128 15.40 5.86 -33.41
N GLN A 129 15.75 4.77 -32.72
CA GLN A 129 16.48 3.64 -33.31
C GLN A 129 15.66 2.92 -34.38
N ILE A 130 14.36 2.70 -34.13
CA ILE A 130 13.45 2.08 -35.11
C ILE A 130 13.33 2.97 -36.36
N GLU A 131 13.16 4.29 -36.18
CA GLU A 131 13.10 5.25 -37.29
C GLU A 131 14.42 5.27 -38.08
N LEU A 132 15.56 5.28 -37.40
CA LEU A 132 16.88 5.25 -38.03
C LEU A 132 17.09 3.97 -38.86
N GLU A 133 16.70 2.81 -38.33
CA GLU A 133 16.83 1.53 -39.04
C GLU A 133 15.89 1.46 -40.26
N ALA A 134 14.69 2.04 -40.17
CA ALA A 134 13.76 2.14 -41.29
C ALA A 134 14.34 2.99 -42.44
N LEU A 135 15.03 4.08 -42.11
CA LEU A 135 15.67 4.97 -43.09
C LEU A 135 17.03 4.46 -43.61
N ARG A 136 17.54 3.34 -43.09
CA ARG A 136 18.90 2.86 -43.37
C ARG A 136 19.15 2.57 -44.85
N ARG A 137 18.13 2.13 -45.57
CA ARG A 137 18.19 1.77 -47.01
C ARG A 137 17.72 2.87 -47.94
N GLU A 138 17.21 3.96 -47.41
CA GLU A 138 16.75 5.10 -48.20
C GLU A 138 17.94 6.00 -48.59
N SER A 139 17.92 6.49 -49.82
CA SER A 139 19.00 7.28 -50.42
C SER A 139 18.56 8.65 -50.92
N ASP A 140 17.33 9.05 -50.64
CA ASP A 140 16.87 10.40 -50.97
C ASP A 140 17.47 11.44 -49.99
N PRO A 141 17.68 12.69 -50.45
CA PRO A 141 18.31 13.73 -49.63
C PRO A 141 17.58 14.03 -48.32
N SER A 142 16.26 13.82 -48.26
CA SER A 142 15.48 14.08 -47.04
C SER A 142 15.70 12.99 -45.99
N SER A 143 15.78 11.73 -46.41
CA SER A 143 16.15 10.60 -45.55
C SER A 143 17.58 10.70 -45.03
N GLU A 144 18.54 11.13 -45.86
CA GLU A 144 19.91 11.41 -45.43
C GLU A 144 19.98 12.50 -44.34
N ALA A 145 19.29 13.62 -44.56
CA ALA A 145 19.22 14.69 -43.57
C ALA A 145 18.56 14.22 -42.26
N ARG A 146 17.45 13.47 -42.33
CA ARG A 146 16.74 12.96 -41.15
C ARG A 146 17.58 11.96 -40.36
N ARG A 147 18.32 11.06 -41.02
CA ARG A 147 19.26 10.15 -40.35
C ARG A 147 20.31 10.89 -39.54
N GLY A 148 20.91 11.94 -40.10
CA GLY A 148 21.89 12.76 -39.37
C GLY A 148 21.32 13.40 -38.11
N VAL A 149 20.07 13.87 -38.16
CA VAL A 149 19.35 14.41 -36.98
C VAL A 149 19.09 13.31 -35.95
N LEU A 150 18.57 12.16 -36.38
CA LEU A 150 18.29 11.03 -35.49
C LEU A 150 19.54 10.51 -34.78
N GLU A 151 20.68 10.41 -35.49
CA GLU A 151 21.96 10.03 -34.88
C GLU A 151 22.44 11.04 -33.84
N ALA A 152 22.24 12.33 -34.09
CA ALA A 152 22.56 13.38 -33.12
C ALA A 152 21.65 13.30 -31.88
N GLU A 153 20.33 13.15 -32.08
CA GLU A 153 19.37 12.97 -30.99
C GLU A 153 19.67 11.71 -30.16
N LEU A 154 20.03 10.60 -30.82
CA LEU A 154 20.39 9.35 -30.14
C LEU A 154 21.66 9.49 -29.31
N ARG A 155 22.66 10.22 -29.79
CA ARG A 155 23.88 10.53 -29.00
C ARG A 155 23.55 11.38 -27.77
N GLU A 156 22.74 12.41 -27.93
CA GLU A 156 22.34 13.29 -26.82
C GLU A 156 21.49 12.53 -25.78
N LYS A 157 20.44 11.83 -26.23
CA LYS A 157 19.56 11.05 -25.35
C LYS A 157 20.31 9.91 -24.66
N GLY A 158 21.21 9.24 -25.38
CA GLY A 158 22.07 8.19 -24.82
C GLY A 158 23.00 8.72 -23.71
N ALA A 159 23.69 9.83 -23.95
CA ALA A 159 24.54 10.45 -22.93
C ALA A 159 23.76 10.86 -21.68
N ARG A 160 22.55 11.39 -21.86
CA ARG A 160 21.65 11.76 -20.76
C ARG A 160 21.13 10.54 -19.99
N ALA A 161 20.85 9.42 -20.68
CA ALA A 161 20.45 8.17 -20.05
C ALA A 161 21.58 7.57 -19.21
N ASP A 162 22.81 7.62 -19.71
CA ASP A 162 24.01 7.17 -18.99
C ASP A 162 24.26 8.02 -17.74
N GLU A 163 23.97 9.32 -17.79
CA GLU A 163 24.05 10.21 -16.64
C GLU A 163 22.98 9.89 -15.58
N LEU A 164 21.75 9.60 -16.01
CA LEU A 164 20.62 9.24 -15.15
C LEU A 164 20.70 7.83 -14.54
N SER A 165 21.50 6.93 -15.11
CA SER A 165 21.67 5.56 -14.59
C SER A 165 22.78 5.41 -13.54
N LYS A 166 23.58 6.45 -13.32
CA LYS A 166 24.66 6.51 -12.30
C LYS A 166 24.13 6.94 -10.94
#